data_AF-A0A085VDN6-F1
#
_entry.id   AF-A0A085VDN6-F1
#
_cell.length_a   1.000
_cell.length_b   1.000
_cell.length_c   1.000
_cell.angle_alpha   90.00
_cell.angle_beta   90.00
_cell.angle_gamma   90.00
#
_symmetry.space_group_name_H-M   'P 1'
#
loop_
_entity.id
_entity.type
_entity.pdbx_description
1 polymer ?
#
loop_
_entity_poly.entity_id
_entity_poly.type
_entity_poly.pdbx_seq_one_letter_code
_entity_poly.pdbx_strand_id
1 'polypeptide(L)'
;MPARELQEQLNTLREQLEQNPPLSEAERENLQQLMEQIQSQIELETVTQDTSLADGVNLAVERFELEHPGIAGTLRNIVQTLGNIGI
;
A
#
# COMPACT_ATOMS: atom_id res chain seq x y z
N MET A 1 -6.88 -16.22 -0.82
CA MET A 1 -7.96 -15.21 -0.87
C MET A 1 -7.27 -13.86 -0.92
N PRO A 2 -7.53 -13.02 -1.92
CA PRO A 2 -6.71 -11.84 -2.20
C PRO A 2 -6.69 -10.82 -1.05
N ALA A 3 -7.77 -10.73 -0.26
CA ALA A 3 -7.80 -9.90 0.94
C ALA A 3 -6.77 -10.30 2.02
N ARG A 4 -6.47 -11.61 2.17
CA ARG A 4 -5.44 -12.07 3.11
C ARG A 4 -4.04 -11.67 2.65
N GLU A 5 -3.74 -11.82 1.37
CA GLU A 5 -2.45 -11.41 0.81
C GLU A 5 -2.24 -9.90 0.95
N LEU A 6 -3.29 -9.11 0.71
CA LEU A 6 -3.25 -7.65 0.91
C LEU A 6 -2.90 -7.31 2.37
N GLN A 7 -3.51 -8.01 3.32
CA GLN A 7 -3.25 -7.83 4.74
C GLN A 7 -1.82 -8.21 5.14
N GLU A 8 -1.26 -9.29 4.59
CA GLU A 8 0.13 -9.69 4.86
C GLU A 8 1.13 -8.64 4.35
N GLN A 9 0.88 -8.08 3.17
CA GLN A 9 1.71 -7.02 2.61
C GLN A 9 1.59 -5.71 3.39
N LEU A 10 0.39 -5.37 3.86
CA LEU A 10 0.16 -4.24 4.75
C LEU A 10 0.97 -4.37 6.05
N ASN A 11 0.99 -5.56 6.65
CA ASN A 11 1.81 -5.83 7.83
C ASN A 11 3.29 -5.65 7.52
N THR A 12 3.77 -6.19 6.39
CA THR A 12 5.16 -6.03 5.95
C THR A 12 5.53 -4.55 5.78
N LEU A 13 4.66 -3.75 5.14
CA LEU A 13 4.85 -2.31 4.96
C LEU A 13 4.92 -1.60 6.32
N ARG A 14 4.06 -1.98 7.26
CA ARG A 14 4.05 -1.43 8.61
C ARG A 14 5.34 -1.75 9.36
N GLU A 15 5.80 -2.99 9.29
CA GLU A 15 7.09 -3.40 9.88
C GLU A 15 8.26 -2.60 9.27
N GLN A 16 8.26 -2.41 7.95
CA GLN A 16 9.25 -1.57 7.26
C GLN A 16 9.22 -0.13 7.76
N LEU A 17 8.03 0.44 8.03
CA LEU A 17 7.89 1.79 8.58
C LEU A 17 8.29 1.89 10.07
N GLU A 18 8.11 0.81 10.83
CA GLU A 18 8.55 0.69 12.22
C GLU A 18 10.08 0.62 12.34
N GLN A 19 10.78 0.13 11.31
CA GLN A 19 12.25 0.24 11.20
C GLN A 19 12.73 1.70 11.03
N ASN A 20 11.80 2.66 10.96
CA ASN A 20 12.06 4.09 10.88
C ASN A 20 13.04 4.47 9.75
N PRO A 21 12.76 4.03 8.50
CA PRO A 21 13.57 4.41 7.35
C PRO A 21 13.60 5.94 7.20
N PRO A 22 14.62 6.50 6.54
CA PRO A 22 14.76 7.94 6.35
C PRO A 22 13.74 8.47 5.34
N LEU A 23 12.47 8.50 5.74
CA LEU A 23 11.34 9.03 5.00
C LEU A 23 11.06 10.46 5.45
N SER A 24 10.66 11.31 4.52
CA SER A 24 10.12 12.64 4.85
C SER A 24 8.77 12.51 5.57
N GLU A 25 8.40 13.52 6.34
CA GLU A 25 7.10 13.55 7.05
C GLU A 25 5.93 13.37 6.07
N ALA A 26 5.98 14.03 4.91
CA ALA A 26 4.96 13.93 3.87
C ALA A 26 4.86 12.51 3.25
N GLU A 27 5.99 11.82 3.09
CA GLU A 27 6.04 10.45 2.57
C GLU A 27 5.43 9.48 3.57
N ARG A 28 5.77 9.66 4.85
CA ARG A 28 5.26 8.84 5.94
C ARG A 28 3.75 9.02 6.11
N GLU A 29 3.27 10.25 6.05
CA GLU A 29 1.84 10.58 6.12
C GLU A 29 1.09 9.98 4.92
N ASN A 30 1.64 10.10 3.71
CA ASN A 30 1.04 9.51 2.51
C ASN A 30 0.94 7.98 2.62
N LEU A 31 2.00 7.30 3.08
CA LEU A 31 1.99 5.86 3.31
C LEU A 31 0.98 5.46 4.39
N GLN A 32 0.88 6.21 5.49
CA GLN A 32 -0.12 5.93 6.52
C GLN A 32 -1.54 6.07 5.98
N GLN A 33 -1.83 7.12 5.21
CA GLN A 33 -3.13 7.32 4.57
C GLN A 33 -3.48 6.19 3.60
N LEU A 34 -2.52 5.74 2.78
CA LEU A 34 -2.73 4.60 1.88
C LEU A 34 -3.02 3.33 2.69
N MET A 35 -2.25 3.07 3.74
CA MET A 35 -2.45 1.90 4.60
C MET A 35 -3.84 1.89 5.25
N GLU A 36 -4.31 3.03 5.78
CA GLU A 36 -5.65 3.14 6.37
C GLU A 36 -6.77 2.90 5.35
N GLN A 37 -6.63 3.42 4.13
CA GLN A 37 -7.59 3.19 3.06
C GLN A 37 -7.64 1.72 2.63
N ILE A 38 -6.48 1.09 2.44
CA ILE A 38 -6.38 -0.34 2.11
C ILE A 38 -6.98 -1.18 3.24
N GLN A 39 -6.67 -0.86 4.50
CA GLN A 39 -7.20 -1.57 5.66
C GLN A 39 -8.72 -1.47 5.75
N SER A 40 -9.27 -0.28 5.51
CA SER A 40 -10.72 -0.06 5.43
C SER A 40 -11.37 -0.91 4.35
N GLN A 41 -10.75 -1.02 3.17
CA GLN A 41 -11.25 -1.87 2.08
C GLN A 41 -11.21 -3.37 2.43
N ILE A 42 -10.21 -3.82 3.18
CA ILE A 42 -10.16 -5.21 3.69
C ILE A 42 -11.30 -5.46 4.67
N GLU A 43 -11.50 -4.56 5.63
CA GLU A 43 -12.50 -4.71 6.71
C GLU A 43 -13.94 -4.63 6.20
N LEU A 44 -14.20 -3.77 5.23
CA LEU A 44 -15.52 -3.61 4.67
C LEU A 44 -15.91 -4.81 3.79
N GLU A 45 -14.97 -5.69 3.41
CA GLU A 45 -15.12 -6.71 2.35
C GLU A 45 -15.71 -6.14 1.05
N THR A 46 -15.74 -4.81 0.93
CA THR A 46 -16.31 -4.12 -0.20
C THR A 46 -15.23 -3.98 -1.24
N VAL A 47 -15.44 -4.62 -2.38
CA VAL A 47 -14.81 -4.20 -3.64
C VAL A 47 -15.47 -2.90 -4.08
N THR A 48 -15.37 -1.85 -3.25
CA THR A 48 -15.64 -0.51 -3.75
C THR A 48 -14.52 -0.28 -4.76
N GLN A 49 -14.88 -0.06 -6.02
CA GLN A 49 -13.92 0.27 -7.08
C GLN A 49 -13.35 1.65 -6.80
N ASP A 50 -12.51 1.74 -5.77
CA ASP A 50 -11.73 2.90 -5.47
C ASP A 50 -10.49 2.83 -6.37
N THR A 51 -10.72 3.04 -7.67
CA THR A 51 -9.65 3.10 -8.67
C THR A 51 -8.62 4.17 -8.31
N SER A 52 -9.03 5.16 -7.51
CA SER A 52 -8.15 6.17 -6.91
C SER A 52 -7.18 5.59 -5.89
N LEU A 53 -7.53 4.52 -5.15
CA LEU A 53 -6.62 3.83 -4.26
C LEU A 53 -5.50 3.14 -5.02
N ALA A 54 -5.83 2.36 -6.06
CA ALA A 54 -4.82 1.67 -6.87
C ALA A 54 -3.87 2.67 -7.55
N ASP A 55 -4.40 3.78 -8.07
CA ASP A 55 -3.61 4.87 -8.66
C ASP A 55 -2.71 5.55 -7.61
N GLY A 56 -3.23 5.83 -6.42
CA GLY A 56 -2.47 6.41 -5.31
C GLY A 56 -1.32 5.53 -4.83
N VAL A 57 -1.56 4.20 -4.70
CA VAL A 57 -0.49 3.25 -4.37
C VAL A 57 0.52 3.16 -5.52
N ASN A 58 0.09 3.18 -6.78
CA ASN A 58 1.00 3.14 -7.92
C ASN A 58 1.90 4.40 -7.99
N LEU A 59 1.35 5.58 -7.74
CA LEU A 59 2.14 6.81 -7.63
C LEU A 59 3.16 6.74 -6.48
N ALA A 60 2.78 6.13 -5.36
CA ALA A 60 3.72 5.88 -4.26
C ALA A 60 4.84 4.93 -4.70
N VAL A 61 4.53 3.83 -5.42
CA VAL A 61 5.56 2.92 -5.98
C VAL A 61 6.58 3.70 -6.80
N GLU A 62 6.13 4.54 -7.74
CA GLU A 62 7.02 5.31 -8.62
C GLU A 62 7.94 6.27 -7.85
N ARG A 63 7.44 6.88 -6.76
CA ARG A 63 8.23 7.75 -5.89
C ARG A 63 9.25 6.96 -5.08
N PHE A 64 8.82 5.86 -4.47
CA PHE A 64 9.65 5.05 -3.58
C PHE A 64 10.62 4.14 -4.34
N GLU A 65 10.44 3.87 -5.64
CA GLU A 65 11.29 2.93 -6.39
C GLU A 65 12.77 3.34 -6.40
N LEU A 66 13.04 4.65 -6.42
CA LEU A 66 14.40 5.20 -6.43
C LEU A 66 15.02 5.32 -5.03
N GLU A 67 14.24 5.76 -4.04
CA GLU A 67 14.75 6.09 -2.70
C GLU A 67 14.59 4.92 -1.70
N HIS A 68 13.54 4.11 -1.87
CA HIS A 68 13.15 3.06 -0.93
C HIS A 68 12.68 1.79 -1.68
N PRO A 69 13.60 1.06 -2.35
CA PRO A 69 13.24 -0.09 -3.19
C PRO A 69 12.51 -1.22 -2.42
N GLY A 70 12.77 -1.36 -1.12
CA GLY A 70 12.05 -2.32 -0.27
C GLY A 70 10.59 -1.96 -0.05
N ILE A 71 10.29 -0.67 0.15
CA ILE A 71 8.92 -0.16 0.31
C ILE A 71 8.18 -0.20 -1.02
N ALA A 72 8.83 0.23 -2.11
CA ALA A 72 8.28 0.15 -3.46
C ALA A 72 7.92 -1.28 -3.86
N GLY A 73 8.77 -2.25 -3.49
CA GLY A 73 8.49 -3.67 -3.67
C GLY A 73 7.20 -4.10 -2.97
N THR A 74 7.01 -3.72 -1.71
CA THR A 74 5.78 -4.02 -0.96
C THR A 74 4.56 -3.36 -1.61
N LEU A 75 4.62 -2.06 -1.91
CA LEU A 75 3.54 -1.31 -2.55
C LEU A 75 3.14 -1.88 -3.92
N ARG A 76 4.10 -2.36 -4.71
CA ARG A 76 3.83 -2.96 -6.02
C ARG A 76 3.05 -4.26 -5.92
N ASN A 77 3.36 -5.08 -4.93
CA ASN A 77 2.55 -6.26 -4.63
C ASN A 77 1.13 -5.84 -4.23
N ILE A 78 0.97 -4.72 -3.50
CA ILE A 78 -0.34 -4.24 -3.03
C ILE A 78 -1.18 -3.85 -4.23
N VAL A 79 -0.63 -3.05 -5.16
CA VAL A 79 -1.30 -2.68 -6.43
C VAL A 79 -1.70 -3.92 -7.22
N GLN A 80 -0.82 -4.91 -7.31
CA GLN A 80 -1.12 -6.13 -8.04
C GLN A 80 -2.28 -6.90 -7.40
N THR A 81 -2.30 -7.00 -6.07
CA THR A 81 -3.40 -7.63 -5.34
C THR A 81 -4.70 -6.83 -5.49
N LEU A 82 -4.66 -5.50 -5.40
CA LEU A 82 -5.81 -4.61 -5.65
C LEU A 82 -6.39 -4.83 -7.06
N GLY A 83 -5.54 -4.84 -8.10
CA GLY A 83 -5.96 -5.10 -9.47
C GLY A 83 -6.54 -6.50 -9.68
N ASN A 84 -6.02 -7.52 -8.97
CA ASN A 84 -6.58 -8.87 -8.99
C ASN A 84 -7.97 -8.95 -8.33
N ILE A 85 -8.32 -8.02 -7.43
CA ILE A 85 -9.64 -7.89 -6.81
C ILE A 85 -10.62 -7.12 -7.74
N GLY A 86 -10.11 -6.51 -8.82
CA GLY A 86 -10.89 -5.72 -9.77
C GLY A 86 -11.02 -4.23 -9.38
N ILE A 87 -10.06 -3.73 -8.61
CA ILE A 87 -9.95 -2.35 -8.13
C ILE A 87 -8.93 -1.59 -8.98
#